data_AF-B7PNI7-F1
#
_entry.id   AF-B7PNI7-F1
#
_cell.length_a   1.000
_cell.length_b   1.000
_cell.length_c   1.000
_cell.angle_alpha   90.00
_cell.angle_beta   90.00
_cell.angle_gamma   90.00
#
_symmetry.space_group_name_H-M   'P 1'
#
loop_
_entity.id
_entity.type
_entity.pdbx_description
1 polymer ?
#
loop_
_entity_poly.entity_id
_entity_poly.type
_entity_poly.pdbx_seq_one_letter_code
_entity_poly.pdbx_strand_id
1 'polypeptide(L)'
;MHRSGDRDSPLRVCIVGGGPSGILSARQMLDEGFQPIVYEMSSSLGGLWAYRDHSEEGVPSIMRSTVFNSSKEMSAFRYAL
;
A
#
# COMPACT_ATOMS: atom_id res chain seq x y z
N MET A 1 -1.46 18.94 -16.43
CA MET A 1 -1.38 17.89 -17.48
C MET A 1 -2.75 17.24 -17.60
N HIS A 2 -3.61 17.75 -18.48
CA HIS A 2 -4.90 17.16 -18.82
C HIS A 2 -4.84 16.85 -20.32
N ARG A 3 -4.75 15.57 -20.70
CA ARG A 3 -4.73 15.15 -22.11
C ARG A 3 -6.15 14.76 -22.50
N SER A 4 -6.74 15.61 -23.31
CA SER A 4 -8.04 15.45 -23.95
C SER A 4 -8.06 14.17 -24.80
N GLY A 5 -8.90 13.18 -24.47
CA GLY A 5 -9.00 11.99 -25.32
C GLY A 5 -9.80 10.77 -24.84
N ASP A 6 -10.38 10.75 -23.63
CA ASP A 6 -11.40 9.78 -23.19
C ASP A 6 -12.08 10.38 -21.95
N ARG A 7 -13.38 10.69 -21.99
CA ARG A 7 -13.98 11.68 -21.07
C ARG A 7 -14.79 11.14 -19.89
N ASP A 8 -14.91 9.82 -19.71
CA ASP A 8 -15.69 9.25 -18.59
C ASP A 8 -14.99 8.11 -17.81
N SER A 9 -13.76 7.70 -18.16
CA SER A 9 -13.06 6.63 -17.44
C SER A 9 -12.02 7.19 -16.43
N PRO A 10 -11.97 6.67 -15.19
CA PRO A 10 -10.99 7.11 -14.20
C PRO A 10 -9.56 6.77 -14.63
N LEU A 11 -8.62 7.70 -14.41
CA LEU A 11 -7.22 7.50 -14.77
C LEU A 11 -6.60 6.35 -13.96
N ARG A 12 -5.94 5.42 -14.64
CA ARG A 12 -5.29 4.26 -14.01
C ARG A 12 -3.93 4.63 -13.41
N VAL A 13 -3.70 4.23 -12.16
CA VAL A 13 -2.43 4.48 -11.44
C VAL A 13 -1.78 3.15 -11.06
N CYS A 14 -0.53 2.94 -11.47
CA CYS A 14 0.24 1.77 -11.08
C CYS A 14 0.95 2.04 -9.74
N ILE A 15 0.76 1.14 -8.77
CA ILE A 15 1.39 1.19 -7.45
C ILE A 15 2.23 -0.08 -7.30
N VAL A 16 3.51 0.10 -6.98
CA VAL A 16 4.47 -1.01 -6.80
C VAL A 16 4.69 -1.23 -5.30
N GLY A 17 4.34 -2.42 -4.83
CA GLY A 17 4.38 -2.82 -3.42
C GLY A 17 3.04 -2.63 -2.71
N GLY A 18 2.63 -3.65 -1.97
CA GLY A 18 1.41 -3.74 -1.15
C GLY A 18 1.69 -3.61 0.36
N GLY A 19 2.76 -2.91 0.73
CA GLY A 19 3.03 -2.53 2.12
C GLY A 19 2.15 -1.36 2.59
N PRO A 20 2.35 -0.85 3.82
CA PRO A 20 1.56 0.26 4.36
C PRO A 20 1.54 1.50 3.47
N SER A 21 2.67 1.83 2.83
CA SER A 21 2.77 2.92 1.87
C SER A 21 1.91 2.68 0.63
N GLY A 22 2.03 1.51 -0.01
CA GLY A 22 1.28 1.18 -1.23
C GLY A 22 -0.22 1.09 -1.02
N ILE A 23 -0.66 0.51 0.10
CA ILE A 23 -2.09 0.46 0.47
C ILE A 23 -2.64 1.86 0.70
N LEU A 24 -1.89 2.71 1.42
CA LEU A 24 -2.32 4.10 1.65
C LEU A 24 -2.35 4.90 0.35
N SER A 25 -1.33 4.74 -0.51
CA SER A 25 -1.33 5.34 -1.85
C SER A 25 -2.55 4.91 -2.65
N ALA A 26 -2.91 3.61 -2.64
CA ALA A 26 -4.09 3.12 -3.33
C ALA A 26 -5.36 3.78 -2.80
N ARG A 27 -5.50 3.87 -1.47
CA ARG A 27 -6.64 4.58 -0.88
C ARG A 27 -6.69 6.04 -1.31
N GLN A 28 -5.59 6.78 -1.22
CA GLN A 28 -5.57 8.20 -1.62
C GLN A 28 -5.90 8.38 -3.10
N MET A 29 -5.43 7.48 -3.97
CA MET A 29 -5.80 7.51 -5.39
C MET A 29 -7.30 7.24 -5.60
N LEU A 30 -7.91 6.33 -4.84
CA LEU A 30 -9.37 6.12 -4.87
C LEU A 30 -10.13 7.37 -4.40
N ASP A 31 -9.71 7.98 -3.30
CA ASP A 31 -10.33 9.19 -2.74
C ASP A 31 -10.31 10.37 -3.75
N GLU A 32 -9.25 10.45 -4.57
CA GLU A 32 -9.07 11.46 -5.62
C GLU A 32 -9.72 11.08 -6.98
N GLY A 33 -10.46 9.97 -7.06
CA GLY A 33 -11.17 9.55 -8.27
C GLY A 33 -10.33 8.83 -9.33
N PHE A 34 -9.14 8.34 -8.98
CA PHE A 34 -8.31 7.49 -9.83
C PHE A 34 -8.68 6.01 -9.68
N GLN A 35 -8.19 5.19 -10.61
CA GLN A 35 -8.28 3.73 -10.57
C GLN A 35 -6.90 3.12 -10.27
N PRO A 36 -6.52 2.95 -8.99
CA PRO A 36 -5.23 2.36 -8.65
C PRO A 36 -5.19 0.86 -8.92
N ILE A 37 -4.01 0.37 -9.29
CA ILE A 37 -3.69 -1.04 -9.45
C ILE A 37 -2.41 -1.29 -8.66
N VAL A 38 -2.51 -2.12 -7.62
CA VAL A 38 -1.38 -2.48 -6.76
C VAL A 38 -0.78 -3.78 -7.27
N TYR A 39 0.52 -3.77 -7.53
CA TYR A 39 1.31 -4.96 -7.81
C TYR A 39 2.19 -5.26 -6.59
N GLU A 40 1.91 -6.36 -5.91
CA GLU A 40 2.69 -6.86 -4.77
C GLU A 40 3.45 -8.12 -5.21
N MET A 41 4.73 -8.19 -4.88
CA MET A 41 5.60 -9.30 -5.25
C MET A 41 5.24 -10.57 -4.48
N SER A 42 4.88 -10.43 -3.21
CA SER A 42 4.57 -11.55 -2.34
C SER A 42 3.10 -11.97 -2.38
N SER A 43 2.78 -13.09 -1.76
CA SER A 43 1.41 -13.64 -1.71
C SER A 43 0.45 -12.88 -0.77
N SER A 44 0.95 -11.90 0.00
CA SER A 44 0.17 -11.18 1.01
C SER A 44 0.56 -9.71 1.10
N LEU A 45 -0.44 -8.85 1.31
CA LEU A 45 -0.23 -7.45 1.66
C LEU A 45 0.43 -7.30 3.04
N GLY A 46 0.99 -6.12 3.30
CA GLY A 46 1.57 -5.74 4.60
C GLY A 46 3.09 -5.49 4.56
N GLY A 47 3.77 -5.93 3.51
CA GLY A 47 5.22 -5.71 3.33
C GLY A 47 6.01 -6.22 4.53
N LEU A 48 6.80 -5.34 5.15
CA LEU A 48 7.60 -5.63 6.35
C LEU A 48 6.77 -6.22 7.50
N TRP A 49 5.50 -5.81 7.65
CA TRP A 49 4.64 -6.24 8.76
C TRP A 49 3.91 -7.56 8.49
N ALA A 50 4.04 -8.13 7.29
CA ALA A 50 3.57 -9.48 6.99
C ALA A 50 4.64 -10.49 7.42
N TYR A 51 4.57 -10.94 8.68
CA TYR A 51 5.51 -11.92 9.23
C TYR A 51 5.52 -13.22 8.41
N ARG A 52 6.72 -13.79 8.22
CA ARG A 52 6.97 -15.08 7.57
C ARG A 52 7.98 -15.88 8.37
N ASP A 53 7.83 -17.20 8.39
CA ASP A 53 8.79 -18.09 9.07
C ASP A 53 10.15 -18.14 8.37
N HIS A 54 10.18 -17.92 7.05
CA HIS A 54 11.39 -17.95 6.22
C HIS A 54 11.55 -16.61 5.50
N SER A 55 12.81 -16.16 5.35
CA SER A 55 13.14 -14.98 4.55
C SER A 55 13.07 -15.30 3.06
N GLU A 56 12.48 -14.39 2.29
CA GLU A 56 12.41 -14.44 0.83
C GLU A 56 13.27 -13.31 0.24
N GLU A 57 13.98 -13.58 -0.85
CA GLU A 57 14.81 -12.57 -1.50
C GLU A 57 13.96 -11.43 -2.06
N GLY A 58 14.40 -10.19 -1.84
CA GLY A 58 13.65 -8.99 -2.26
C GLY A 58 12.47 -8.62 -1.35
N VAL A 59 12.16 -9.41 -0.31
CA VAL A 59 11.09 -9.13 0.65
C VAL A 59 11.71 -8.81 2.02
N PRO A 60 11.33 -7.70 2.67
CA PRO A 60 11.80 -7.40 4.02
C PRO A 60 11.27 -8.41 5.04
N SER A 61 12.09 -8.78 6.03
CA SER A 61 11.75 -9.77 7.06
C SER A 61 11.88 -9.20 8.47
N ILE A 62 11.08 -9.74 9.40
CA ILE A 62 11.02 -9.35 10.81
C ILE A 62 11.02 -10.59 11.71
N MET A 63 11.37 -10.40 12.98
CA MET A 63 11.27 -11.46 13.98
C MET A 63 9.81 -11.65 14.41
N ARG A 64 9.47 -12.87 14.87
CA ARG A 64 8.13 -13.16 15.42
C ARG A 64 7.76 -12.24 16.60
N SER A 65 8.76 -11.83 17.37
CA SER A 65 8.58 -10.97 18.54
C SER A 65 8.62 -9.47 18.23
N THR A 66 8.69 -9.07 16.95
CA THR A 66 8.75 -7.66 16.57
C THR A 66 7.43 -6.98 16.95
N VAL A 67 7.55 -5.88 17.72
CA VAL A 67 6.44 -5.01 18.12
C VAL A 67 6.64 -3.62 17.54
N PHE A 68 5.54 -2.87 17.35
CA PHE A 68 5.63 -1.46 17.02
C PHE A 68 6.28 -0.69 18.18
N ASN A 69 7.29 0.11 17.85
CA ASN A 69 7.96 0.99 18.81
C ASN A 69 7.25 2.35 18.97
N SER A 70 6.17 2.57 18.21
CA SER A 70 5.38 3.80 18.20
C SER A 70 3.95 3.50 18.66
N SER A 71 3.30 4.45 19.34
CA SER A 71 1.93 4.27 19.86
C SER A 71 0.92 4.06 18.73
N LYS A 72 -0.13 3.27 19.00
CA LYS A 72 -1.20 3.00 18.03
C LYS A 72 -1.92 4.29 17.61
N GLU A 73 -2.08 5.25 18.51
CA GLU A 73 -2.74 6.54 18.27
C GLU A 73 -1.90 7.47 17.38
N MET A 74 -0.57 7.36 17.49
CA MET A 74 0.36 8.16 16.70
C MET A 74 0.63 7.58 15.31
N SER A 75 0.47 6.26 15.14
CA SER A 75 0.78 5.55 13.89
C SER A 75 -0.46 5.10 13.10
N ALA A 76 -1.67 5.21 13.64
CA ALA A 76 -2.89 4.86 12.92
C ALA A 76 -3.11 5.77 11.70
N PHE A 77 -3.51 5.17 10.59
CA PHE A 77 -3.98 5.94 9.44
C PHE A 77 -5.30 6.63 9.76
N ARG A 78 -5.41 7.88 9.36
CA ARG A 78 -6.63 8.68 9.51
C ARG A 78 -7.69 8.15 8.55
N TYR A 79 -8.94 8.03 9.01
CA TYR A 79 -10.07 7.81 8.12
C TYR A 79 -10.41 9.10 7.37
N ALA A 80 -10.95 8.98 6.16
CA ALA A 80 -11.52 10.10 5.44
C ALA A 80 -12.86 10.40 6.11
N LEU A 81 -13.09 11.66 6.48
CA LEU A 81 -14.38 12.16 6.96
C LEU A 81 -15.20 12.65 5.77
#